data_AF-A0A497MHD5-F1
#
_entry.id   AF-A0A497MHD5-F1
#
_cell.length_a   1.000
_cell.length_b   1.000
_cell.length_c   1.000
_cell.angle_alpha   90.00
_cell.angle_beta   90.00
_cell.angle_gamma   90.00
#
_symmetry.space_group_name_H-M   'P 1'
#
loop_
_entity.id
_entity.type
_entity.pdbx_description
1 polymer ?
#
loop_
_entity_poly.entity_id
_entity_poly.type
_entity_poly.pdbx_seq_one_letter_code
_entity_poly.pdbx_strand_id
1 'polypeptide(L)'
;MSQVYKLEYSIFEPMMFRSSGEFDLSARGIQASASSSTLPSPSTIVGVLATLTLEKIGGSSKGKSWVEEYLSVLGLDTAFRCPFLEARGEAYVEDRTLGGGKLIKLENAVRKVRKLSELLSLKRPTDETSIKENLKFFKEIRDLDKSLKPYFNSRSLERVGVGLSVRYGEGKVAKKDDGLLYSASFVDYSSTEHPKVKVSADAKSRILEEVFRDQLRVPVRFGGEGRFSLLTVSRGIS
;
A
#
# COMPACT_ATOMS: atom_id res chain seq x y z
N MET A 1 -10.06 -8.82 26.43
CA MET A 1 -10.57 -8.86 25.03
C MET A 1 -9.59 -8.06 24.19
N SER A 2 -9.19 -8.52 22.99
CA SER A 2 -8.22 -7.75 22.20
C SER A 2 -8.82 -6.45 21.67
N GLN A 3 -8.17 -5.34 22.01
CA GLN A 3 -8.52 -3.99 21.60
C GLN A 3 -8.20 -3.78 20.11
N VAL A 4 -8.95 -2.90 19.44
CA VAL A 4 -8.62 -2.44 18.08
C VAL A 4 -7.75 -1.20 18.18
N TYR A 5 -6.68 -1.18 17.41
CA TYR A 5 -5.73 -0.07 17.26
C TYR A 5 -5.84 0.52 15.87
N LYS A 6 -5.83 1.85 15.79
CA LYS A 6 -5.66 2.58 14.54
C LYS A 6 -4.19 2.89 14.34
N LEU A 7 -3.66 2.47 13.20
CA LEU A 7 -2.31 2.74 12.73
C LEU A 7 -2.40 3.82 11.66
N GLU A 8 -1.68 4.92 11.84
CA GLU A 8 -1.68 6.04 10.91
C GLU A 8 -0.25 6.41 10.53
N TYR A 9 0.10 6.21 9.25
CA TYR A 9 1.37 6.58 8.67
C TYR A 9 1.23 7.93 7.99
N SER A 10 1.73 9.00 8.63
CA SER A 10 1.70 10.33 8.03
C SER A 10 2.75 10.40 6.92
N ILE A 11 2.28 10.69 5.70
CA ILE A 11 3.11 10.75 4.51
C ILE A 11 3.57 12.19 4.29
N PHE A 12 4.89 12.39 4.26
CA PHE A 12 5.51 13.71 4.07
C PHE A 12 6.40 13.78 2.82
N GLU A 13 6.53 12.68 2.09
CA GLU A 13 7.38 12.58 0.92
C GLU A 13 6.82 11.54 -0.07
N PRO A 14 7.22 11.57 -1.36
CA PRO A 14 6.79 10.54 -2.33
C PRO A 14 7.18 9.15 -1.86
N MET A 15 6.28 8.17 -1.93
CA MET A 15 6.49 6.84 -1.35
C MET A 15 6.85 5.81 -2.43
N MET A 16 7.56 4.75 -2.03
CA MET A 16 7.89 3.63 -2.91
C MET A 16 7.27 2.35 -2.35
N PHE A 17 6.05 2.05 -2.75
CA PHE A 17 5.38 0.79 -2.45
C PHE A 17 5.55 -0.14 -3.62
N ARG A 18 6.73 -0.75 -3.74
CA ARG A 18 7.13 -1.53 -4.92
C ARG A 18 6.04 -2.51 -5.34
N SER A 19 5.57 -2.37 -6.57
CA SER A 19 4.63 -3.28 -7.20
C SER A 19 5.33 -4.59 -7.59
N SER A 20 4.56 -5.61 -7.97
CA SER A 20 5.13 -6.87 -8.47
C SER A 20 5.94 -6.62 -9.74
N GLY A 21 7.25 -6.84 -9.67
CA GLY A 21 8.20 -6.72 -10.78
C GLY A 21 9.64 -7.02 -10.33
N GLU A 22 10.42 -7.64 -11.20
CA GLU A 22 11.86 -7.82 -10.99
C GLU A 22 12.55 -6.47 -11.09
N PHE A 23 13.27 -6.11 -10.03
CA PHE A 23 14.12 -4.92 -9.99
C PHE A 23 15.46 -5.38 -9.47
N ASP A 24 16.44 -5.26 -10.33
CA ASP A 24 17.83 -5.54 -10.07
C ASP A 24 18.63 -4.34 -10.57
N LEU A 25 19.38 -3.72 -9.66
CA LEU A 25 20.22 -2.55 -9.96
C LEU A 25 21.33 -2.86 -10.96
N SER A 26 21.69 -4.14 -11.12
CA SER A 26 22.70 -4.62 -12.07
C SER A 26 22.11 -5.07 -13.42
N ALA A 27 20.79 -5.19 -13.51
CA ALA A 27 20.12 -5.53 -14.76
C ALA A 27 20.02 -4.30 -15.67
N ARG A 28 20.12 -4.50 -16.99
CA ARG A 28 19.94 -3.43 -17.99
C ARG A 28 18.50 -3.46 -18.52
N GLY A 29 17.93 -2.28 -18.81
CA GLY A 29 16.62 -2.16 -19.47
C GLY A 29 15.43 -2.13 -18.50
N ILE A 30 14.32 -2.80 -18.84
CA ILE A 30 13.04 -2.72 -18.11
C ILE A 30 13.18 -3.21 -16.65
N GLN A 31 14.09 -4.15 -16.39
CA GLN A 31 14.39 -4.67 -15.05
C GLN A 31 15.18 -3.68 -14.16
N ALA A 32 15.66 -2.56 -14.71
CA ALA A 32 16.22 -1.44 -13.96
C ALA A 32 15.16 -0.40 -13.57
N SER A 33 13.88 -0.66 -13.90
CA SER A 33 12.77 0.22 -13.58
C SER A 33 11.89 -0.39 -12.51
N ALA A 34 11.59 0.37 -11.46
CA ALA A 34 10.64 -0.01 -10.44
C ALA A 34 9.44 0.94 -10.45
N SER A 35 8.23 0.41 -10.26
CA SER A 35 7.02 1.22 -10.12
C SER A 35 6.38 1.02 -8.75
N SER A 36 5.84 2.10 -8.19
CA SER A 36 5.09 2.07 -6.96
C SER A 36 3.62 1.75 -7.22
N SER A 37 3.04 0.90 -6.38
CA SER A 37 1.60 0.82 -6.19
C SER A 37 1.07 2.08 -5.50
N THR A 38 -0.22 2.35 -5.68
CA THR A 38 -0.91 3.53 -5.11
C THR A 38 -1.11 3.43 -3.61
N LEU A 39 -1.11 2.22 -3.03
CA LEU A 39 -1.14 1.96 -1.59
C LEU A 39 -0.15 0.84 -1.25
N PRO A 40 0.37 0.79 -0.01
CA PRO A 40 1.23 -0.29 0.44
C PRO A 40 0.45 -1.60 0.51
N SER A 41 1.13 -2.72 0.28
CA SER A 41 0.55 -4.03 0.57
C SER A 41 0.28 -4.19 2.07
N PRO A 42 -0.70 -5.04 2.46
CA PRO A 42 -0.86 -5.44 3.86
C PRO A 42 0.44 -5.96 4.47
N SER A 43 1.24 -6.72 3.71
CA SER A 43 2.54 -7.23 4.17
C SER A 43 3.55 -6.12 4.52
N THR A 44 3.48 -4.96 3.86
CA THR A 44 4.34 -3.80 4.19
C THR A 44 4.00 -3.24 5.58
N ILE A 45 2.72 -3.10 5.89
CA ILE A 45 2.23 -2.62 7.20
C ILE A 45 2.59 -3.61 8.30
N VAL A 46 2.33 -4.90 8.06
CA VAL A 46 2.70 -6.00 8.97
C VAL A 46 4.20 -6.02 9.21
N GLY A 47 5.01 -5.86 8.17
CA GLY A 47 6.47 -5.84 8.26
C GLY A 47 7.00 -4.72 9.15
N VAL A 48 6.46 -3.50 9.01
CA VAL A 48 6.83 -2.38 9.89
C VAL A 48 6.48 -2.68 11.34
N LEU A 49 5.27 -3.17 11.60
CA LEU A 49 4.85 -3.47 12.97
C LEU A 49 5.66 -4.59 13.61
N ALA A 50 5.94 -5.67 12.88
CA ALA A 50 6.75 -6.77 13.38
C ALA A 50 8.17 -6.28 13.71
N THR A 51 8.76 -5.46 12.85
CA THR A 51 10.08 -4.86 13.08
C THR A 51 10.09 -4.02 14.37
N LEU A 52 9.11 -3.13 14.55
CA LEU A 52 9.01 -2.31 15.76
C LEU A 52 8.75 -3.14 17.03
N THR A 53 7.97 -4.20 16.89
CA THR A 53 7.66 -5.12 18.00
C THR A 53 8.93 -5.85 18.44
N LEU A 54 9.73 -6.34 17.49
CA LEU A 54 11.03 -6.95 17.76
C LEU A 54 12.02 -5.98 18.39
N GLU A 55 12.09 -4.74 17.90
CA GLU A 55 12.96 -3.69 18.48
C GLU A 55 12.60 -3.36 19.93
N LYS A 56 11.32 -3.38 20.28
CA LYS A 56 10.85 -3.05 21.63
C LYS A 56 10.92 -4.20 22.62
N ILE A 57 10.53 -5.41 22.22
CA ILE A 57 10.51 -6.57 23.11
C ILE A 57 11.90 -7.20 23.21
N GLY A 58 12.72 -7.07 22.16
CA GLY A 58 13.96 -7.83 22.00
C GLY A 58 13.67 -9.29 21.65
N GLY A 59 14.41 -9.84 20.70
CA GLY A 59 14.27 -11.25 20.30
C GLY A 59 14.47 -11.48 18.81
N SER A 60 14.11 -12.67 18.36
CA SER A 60 14.13 -13.07 16.95
C SER A 60 12.77 -13.62 16.53
N SER A 61 12.39 -13.45 15.27
CA SER A 61 11.27 -14.19 14.70
C SER A 61 11.58 -15.69 14.71
N LYS A 62 10.53 -16.51 14.82
CA LYS A 62 10.62 -17.98 14.73
C LYS A 62 9.59 -18.46 13.73
N GLY A 63 9.98 -19.29 12.78
CA GLY A 63 9.08 -19.85 11.80
C GLY A 63 9.84 -20.54 10.68
N LYS A 64 9.17 -21.45 9.99
CA LYS A 64 9.68 -22.05 8.74
C LYS A 64 9.22 -21.28 7.51
N SER A 65 8.23 -20.40 7.68
CA SER A 65 7.72 -19.51 6.64
C SER A 65 7.67 -18.07 7.13
N TRP A 66 7.69 -17.12 6.20
CA TRP A 66 7.57 -15.69 6.50
C TRP A 66 6.26 -15.35 7.25
N VAL A 67 5.18 -16.11 7.00
CA VAL A 67 3.90 -15.93 7.72
C VAL A 67 4.05 -16.36 9.17
N GLU A 68 4.63 -17.54 9.42
CA GLU A 68 4.89 -18.03 10.78
C GLU A 68 5.80 -17.08 11.55
N GLU A 69 6.82 -16.53 10.90
CA GLU A 69 7.69 -15.52 11.50
C GLU A 69 6.92 -14.29 11.95
N TYR A 70 6.05 -13.71 11.10
CA TYR A 70 5.21 -12.59 11.50
C TYR A 70 4.25 -12.96 12.64
N LEU A 71 3.63 -14.13 12.58
CA LEU A 71 2.71 -14.60 13.61
C LEU A 71 3.42 -14.89 14.94
N SER A 72 4.68 -15.30 14.91
CA SER A 72 5.49 -15.51 16.12
C SER A 72 5.78 -14.21 16.87
N VAL A 73 5.87 -13.10 16.14
CA VAL A 73 6.14 -11.76 16.68
C VAL A 73 4.84 -11.05 17.05
N LEU A 74 3.85 -11.09 16.17
CA LEU A 74 2.61 -10.34 16.32
C LEU A 74 1.54 -11.09 17.12
N GLY A 75 1.62 -12.41 17.19
CA GLY A 75 0.62 -13.27 17.82
C GLY A 75 -0.44 -13.78 16.83
N LEU A 76 -0.93 -15.00 17.07
CA LEU A 76 -1.93 -15.68 16.25
C LEU A 76 -3.32 -15.01 16.26
N ASP A 77 -3.60 -14.19 17.27
CA ASP A 77 -4.84 -13.43 17.41
C ASP A 77 -4.82 -12.10 16.63
N THR A 78 -3.74 -11.84 15.89
CA THR A 78 -3.57 -10.61 15.13
C THR A 78 -4.36 -10.61 13.84
N ALA A 79 -5.19 -9.58 13.66
CA ALA A 79 -5.93 -9.33 12.43
C ALA A 79 -5.78 -7.87 11.99
N PHE A 80 -5.69 -7.65 10.68
CA PHE A 80 -5.54 -6.33 10.08
C PHE A 80 -6.68 -6.02 9.10
N ARG A 81 -7.13 -4.77 9.09
CA ARG A 81 -7.98 -4.19 8.04
C ARG A 81 -7.19 -3.05 7.40
N CYS A 82 -6.72 -3.25 6.17
CA CYS A 82 -5.83 -2.32 5.50
C CYS A 82 -5.68 -2.64 4.01
N PRO A 83 -5.07 -1.73 3.22
CA PRO A 83 -4.76 -0.33 3.51
C PRO A 83 -5.90 0.62 3.10
N PHE A 84 -5.98 1.79 3.73
CA PHE A 84 -6.79 2.92 3.27
C PHE A 84 -5.97 4.22 3.29
N LEU A 85 -6.26 5.13 2.36
CA LEU A 85 -5.72 6.49 2.39
C LEU A 85 -6.70 7.40 3.13
N GLU A 86 -6.22 8.23 4.03
CA GLU A 86 -7.02 9.28 4.65
C GLU A 86 -6.53 10.65 4.20
N ALA A 87 -7.45 11.45 3.66
CA ALA A 87 -7.20 12.83 3.25
C ALA A 87 -8.45 13.68 3.49
N ARG A 88 -8.30 14.87 4.09
CA ARG A 88 -9.41 15.80 4.43
C ARG A 88 -10.55 15.15 5.24
N GLY A 89 -10.23 14.16 6.08
CA GLY A 89 -11.24 13.44 6.88
C GLY A 89 -12.05 12.41 6.09
N GLU A 90 -11.71 12.18 4.82
CA GLU A 90 -12.31 11.13 4.00
C GLU A 90 -11.35 9.95 3.84
N ALA A 91 -11.91 8.74 3.80
CA ALA A 91 -11.16 7.50 3.54
C ALA A 91 -11.29 7.10 2.07
N TYR A 92 -10.18 6.69 1.48
CA TYR A 92 -10.07 6.24 0.10
C TYR A 92 -9.46 4.84 0.04
N VAL A 93 -9.93 4.03 -0.89
CA VAL A 93 -9.44 2.66 -1.13
C VAL A 93 -9.11 2.47 -2.59
N GLU A 94 -8.21 1.53 -2.87
CA GLU A 94 -7.80 1.21 -4.22
C GLU A 94 -8.88 0.40 -4.96
N ASP A 95 -9.29 0.89 -6.13
CA ASP A 95 -10.17 0.20 -7.06
C ASP A 95 -9.37 -0.47 -8.18
N ARG A 96 -9.37 -1.80 -8.14
CA ARG A 96 -8.66 -2.66 -9.11
C ARG A 96 -9.56 -3.27 -10.18
N THR A 97 -10.87 -3.00 -10.14
CA THR A 97 -11.85 -3.71 -10.97
C THR A 97 -11.76 -3.39 -12.46
N LEU A 98 -11.30 -2.18 -12.83
CA LEU A 98 -11.24 -1.72 -14.22
C LEU A 98 -9.83 -1.20 -14.62
N GLY A 99 -8.78 -1.76 -14.00
CA GLY A 99 -7.41 -1.67 -14.51
C GLY A 99 -6.65 -0.35 -14.26
N GLY A 100 -6.94 0.38 -13.17
CA GLY A 100 -6.33 1.70 -12.95
C GLY A 100 -5.71 1.98 -11.59
N GLY A 101 -5.73 1.05 -10.62
CA GLY A 101 -5.19 1.27 -9.28
C GLY A 101 -5.63 2.61 -8.65
N LYS A 102 -6.87 3.03 -8.96
CA LYS A 102 -7.37 4.38 -8.65
C LYS A 102 -7.88 4.42 -7.22
N LEU A 103 -7.72 5.56 -6.56
CA LEU A 103 -8.27 5.76 -5.24
C LEU A 103 -9.68 6.34 -5.32
N ILE A 104 -10.68 5.57 -4.88
CA ILE A 104 -12.07 5.99 -4.74
C ILE A 104 -12.41 6.16 -3.27
N LYS A 105 -13.36 7.05 -2.95
CA LYS A 105 -13.91 7.16 -1.59
C LYS A 105 -14.47 5.80 -1.13
N LEU A 106 -14.28 5.47 0.14
CA LEU A 106 -14.74 4.21 0.72
C LEU A 106 -16.25 3.99 0.51
N GLU A 107 -17.07 5.04 0.65
CA GLU A 107 -18.51 4.97 0.39
C GLU A 107 -18.83 4.55 -1.06
N ASN A 108 -18.05 5.03 -2.02
CA ASN A 108 -18.21 4.69 -3.43
C ASN A 108 -17.78 3.24 -3.69
N ALA A 109 -16.73 2.77 -3.00
CA ALA A 109 -16.33 1.36 -3.05
C ALA A 109 -17.44 0.45 -2.52
N VAL A 110 -18.07 0.79 -1.40
CA VAL A 110 -19.21 0.04 -0.84
C VAL A 110 -20.37 -0.03 -1.83
N ARG A 111 -20.73 1.09 -2.46
CA ARG A 111 -21.77 1.13 -3.52
C ARG A 111 -21.41 0.22 -4.69
N LYS A 112 -20.15 0.26 -5.15
CA LYS A 112 -19.66 -0.56 -6.26
C LYS A 112 -19.65 -2.04 -5.93
N VAL A 113 -19.19 -2.42 -4.74
CA VAL A 113 -19.19 -3.82 -4.26
C VAL A 113 -20.61 -4.38 -4.17
N ARG A 114 -21.59 -3.60 -3.69
CA ARG A 114 -23.00 -4.05 -3.65
C ARG A 114 -23.50 -4.41 -5.06
N LYS A 115 -23.30 -3.52 -6.04
CA LYS A 115 -23.66 -3.81 -7.44
C LYS A 115 -22.89 -5.00 -8.02
N LEU A 116 -21.60 -5.12 -7.73
CA LEU A 116 -20.81 -6.27 -8.20
C LEU A 116 -21.28 -7.58 -7.56
N SER A 117 -21.71 -7.57 -6.30
CA SER A 117 -22.28 -8.73 -5.63
C SER A 117 -23.59 -9.17 -6.27
N GLU A 118 -24.43 -8.23 -6.72
CA GLU A 118 -25.63 -8.53 -7.50
C GLU A 118 -25.25 -9.24 -8.81
N LEU A 119 -24.21 -8.76 -9.52
CA LEU A 119 -23.70 -9.42 -10.73
C LEU A 119 -23.19 -10.84 -10.48
N LEU A 120 -22.40 -11.06 -9.42
CA LEU A 120 -21.90 -12.39 -9.08
C LEU A 120 -23.02 -13.35 -8.66
N SER A 121 -24.17 -12.82 -8.26
CA SER A 121 -25.38 -13.60 -7.95
C SER A 121 -26.19 -13.95 -9.20
N LEU A 122 -25.90 -13.32 -10.35
CA LEU A 122 -26.53 -13.68 -11.62
C LEU A 122 -26.05 -15.06 -12.06
N LYS A 123 -26.99 -15.91 -12.48
CA LYS A 123 -26.64 -17.22 -13.06
C LYS A 123 -25.86 -17.02 -14.35
N ARG A 124 -24.99 -17.99 -14.67
CA ARG A 124 -24.32 -18.00 -15.98
C ARG A 124 -25.39 -17.90 -17.08
N PRO A 125 -25.24 -16.97 -18.03
CA PRO A 125 -26.25 -16.75 -19.05
C PRO A 125 -26.38 -18.02 -19.91
N THR A 126 -27.60 -18.47 -20.14
CA THR A 126 -27.94 -19.67 -20.92
C THR A 126 -28.64 -19.36 -22.23
N ASP A 127 -29.04 -18.11 -22.45
CA ASP A 127 -29.80 -17.66 -23.62
C ASP A 127 -29.46 -16.20 -24.00
N GLU A 128 -29.94 -15.75 -25.15
CA GLU A 128 -29.66 -14.39 -25.66
C GLU A 128 -30.21 -13.27 -24.75
N THR A 129 -31.34 -13.50 -24.08
CA THR A 129 -31.98 -12.51 -23.18
C THR A 129 -31.11 -12.28 -21.95
N SER A 130 -30.64 -13.36 -21.31
CA SER A 130 -29.73 -13.30 -20.16
C SER A 130 -28.35 -12.71 -20.53
N ILE A 131 -27.87 -12.92 -21.76
CA ILE A 131 -26.67 -12.22 -22.27
C ILE A 131 -26.92 -10.71 -22.34
N LYS A 132 -28.06 -10.27 -22.89
CA LYS A 132 -28.41 -8.83 -23.01
C LYS A 132 -28.56 -8.16 -21.65
N GLU A 133 -29.17 -8.84 -20.68
CA GLU A 133 -29.29 -8.36 -19.30
C GLU A 133 -27.93 -8.20 -18.63
N ASN A 134 -27.04 -9.20 -18.76
CA ASN A 134 -25.68 -9.11 -18.25
C ASN A 134 -24.90 -7.95 -18.89
N LEU A 135 -25.03 -7.76 -20.21
CA LEU A 135 -24.38 -6.64 -20.92
C LEU A 135 -24.88 -5.26 -20.44
N LYS A 136 -26.19 -5.14 -20.18
CA LYS A 136 -26.77 -3.91 -19.59
C LYS A 136 -26.16 -3.65 -18.21
N PHE A 137 -26.02 -4.68 -17.40
CA PHE A 137 -25.41 -4.56 -16.06
C PHE A 137 -23.93 -4.17 -16.12
N PHE A 138 -23.14 -4.76 -17.02
CA PHE A 138 -21.74 -4.34 -17.25
C PHE A 138 -21.65 -2.86 -17.67
N LYS A 139 -22.59 -2.39 -18.49
CA LYS A 139 -22.68 -0.98 -18.86
C LYS A 139 -22.97 -0.11 -17.64
N GLU A 140 -23.88 -0.53 -16.77
CA GLU A 140 -24.19 0.18 -15.51
C GLU A 140 -22.99 0.26 -14.55
N ILE A 141 -22.18 -0.80 -14.43
CA ILE A 141 -20.93 -0.77 -13.66
C ILE A 141 -19.94 0.23 -14.27
N ARG A 142 -19.79 0.22 -15.60
CA ARG A 142 -18.90 1.13 -16.31
C ARG A 142 -19.35 2.58 -16.18
N ASP A 143 -20.66 2.83 -16.22
CA ASP A 143 -21.22 4.17 -16.08
C ASP A 143 -21.17 4.65 -14.62
N LEU A 144 -21.34 3.74 -13.64
CA LEU A 144 -21.04 4.02 -12.24
C LEU A 144 -19.58 4.46 -12.12
N ASP A 145 -18.61 3.71 -12.65
CA ASP A 145 -17.19 4.05 -12.59
C ASP A 145 -16.89 5.45 -13.13
N LYS A 146 -17.50 5.85 -14.25
CA LYS A 146 -17.39 7.20 -14.79
C LYS A 146 -17.96 8.27 -13.85
N SER A 147 -19.08 7.97 -13.18
CA SER A 147 -19.74 8.86 -12.22
C SER A 147 -18.99 9.00 -10.89
N LEU A 148 -18.10 8.06 -10.55
CA LEU A 148 -17.30 8.10 -9.32
C LEU A 148 -16.14 9.12 -9.37
N LYS A 149 -16.06 9.94 -10.43
CA LYS A 149 -15.12 11.05 -10.52
C LYS A 149 -15.57 12.22 -9.62
N PRO A 150 -14.64 12.93 -8.96
CA PRO A 150 -13.19 12.79 -9.06
C PRO A 150 -12.63 11.70 -8.12
N TYR A 151 -11.61 11.00 -8.63
CA TYR A 151 -10.76 10.11 -7.83
C TYR A 151 -9.79 10.93 -6.99
N PHE A 152 -9.26 10.35 -5.91
CA PHE A 152 -8.05 10.92 -5.31
C PHE A 152 -6.90 10.77 -6.31
N ASN A 153 -6.30 11.90 -6.70
CA ASN A 153 -5.34 11.95 -7.78
C ASN A 153 -3.91 11.91 -7.21
N SER A 154 -3.39 10.71 -7.00
CA SER A 154 -1.96 10.51 -6.74
C SER A 154 -1.16 10.68 -8.03
N ARG A 155 -0.02 11.33 -7.96
CA ARG A 155 0.89 11.49 -9.10
C ARG A 155 1.94 10.41 -9.08
N SER A 156 2.40 10.01 -10.27
CA SER A 156 3.64 9.24 -10.41
C SER A 156 4.79 10.24 -10.53
N LEU A 157 5.80 10.11 -9.67
CA LEU A 157 7.02 10.88 -9.73
C LEU A 157 8.19 9.96 -10.08
N GLU A 158 8.72 10.10 -11.28
CA GLU A 158 9.89 9.36 -11.72
C GLU A 158 11.18 9.99 -11.17
N ARG A 159 12.08 9.16 -10.66
CA ARG A 159 13.44 9.53 -10.28
C ARG A 159 14.42 8.56 -10.93
N VAL A 160 15.56 9.10 -11.36
CA VAL A 160 16.65 8.31 -11.95
C VAL A 160 17.84 8.38 -10.99
N GLY A 161 18.35 7.21 -10.61
CA GLY A 161 19.53 7.06 -9.76
C GLY A 161 20.72 6.53 -10.54
N VAL A 162 21.92 6.98 -10.16
CA VAL A 162 23.19 6.58 -10.79
C VAL A 162 24.17 6.14 -9.71
N GLY A 163 24.68 4.91 -9.84
CA GLY A 163 25.80 4.41 -9.05
C GLY A 163 27.12 5.01 -9.52
N LEU A 164 27.80 5.73 -8.64
CA LEU A 164 29.10 6.34 -8.91
C LEU A 164 30.23 5.46 -8.39
N SER A 165 31.34 5.41 -9.13
CA SER A 165 32.59 4.85 -8.62
C SER A 165 33.13 5.74 -7.51
N VAL A 166 33.47 5.14 -6.37
CA VAL A 166 34.03 5.87 -5.22
C VAL A 166 35.46 5.38 -4.99
N ARG A 167 36.40 6.19 -5.50
CA ARG A 167 37.86 6.19 -5.24
C ARG A 167 38.63 4.90 -5.54
N TYR A 168 39.29 4.88 -6.71
CA TYR A 168 40.75 4.77 -6.89
C TYR A 168 41.04 5.25 -8.34
N GLY A 169 41.70 6.40 -8.51
CA GLY A 169 42.23 6.86 -9.81
C GLY A 169 41.33 7.74 -10.69
N GLU A 170 40.06 7.39 -10.91
CA GLU A 170 39.29 7.97 -12.04
C GLU A 170 38.00 8.71 -11.64
N GLY A 171 38.13 9.83 -10.89
CA GLY A 171 37.03 10.79 -10.70
C GLY A 171 35.70 10.25 -10.13
N LYS A 172 34.68 11.10 -10.08
CA LYS A 172 33.29 10.71 -9.76
C LYS A 172 32.56 10.38 -11.05
N VAL A 173 32.81 9.20 -11.61
CA VAL A 173 32.22 8.76 -12.88
C VAL A 173 31.15 7.69 -12.62
N ALA A 174 30.10 7.66 -13.45
CA ALA A 174 29.11 6.59 -13.44
C ALA A 174 29.76 5.24 -13.74
N LYS A 175 29.41 4.20 -12.97
CA LYS A 175 29.89 2.83 -13.19
C LYS A 175 29.26 2.24 -14.47
N LYS A 176 29.92 2.46 -15.61
CA LYS A 176 29.43 2.01 -16.92
C LYS A 176 29.39 0.48 -17.04
N ASP A 177 30.35 -0.22 -16.46
CA ASP A 177 30.48 -1.66 -16.60
C ASP A 177 29.44 -2.42 -15.78
N ASP A 178 29.11 -1.90 -14.59
CA ASP A 178 28.15 -2.51 -13.64
C ASP A 178 26.68 -2.18 -13.96
N GLY A 179 26.39 -1.30 -14.94
CA GLY A 179 25.03 -0.98 -15.35
C GLY A 179 24.16 -0.27 -14.30
N LEU A 180 24.76 0.38 -13.30
CA LEU A 180 24.07 1.00 -12.15
C LEU A 180 23.33 2.30 -12.49
N LEU A 181 22.46 2.26 -13.49
CA LEU A 181 21.51 3.31 -13.83
C LEU A 181 20.11 2.72 -13.64
N TYR A 182 19.34 3.26 -12.71
CA TYR A 182 18.00 2.75 -12.43
C TYR A 182 16.98 3.88 -12.43
N SER A 183 15.73 3.56 -12.77
CA SER A 183 14.60 4.46 -12.60
C SER A 183 13.61 3.90 -11.60
N ALA A 184 13.01 4.77 -10.80
CA ALA A 184 11.97 4.42 -9.86
C ALA A 184 10.82 5.43 -9.95
N SER A 185 9.62 4.92 -10.15
CA SER A 185 8.37 5.68 -10.16
C SER A 185 7.73 5.60 -8.77
N PHE A 186 7.77 6.72 -8.07
CA PHE A 186 7.22 6.89 -6.73
C PHE A 186 5.75 7.32 -6.81
N VAL A 187 4.95 6.94 -5.81
CA VAL A 187 3.62 7.51 -5.62
C VAL A 187 3.74 8.80 -4.81
N ASP A 188 3.27 9.90 -5.38
CA ASP A 188 3.24 11.20 -4.75
C ASP A 188 1.80 11.61 -4.43
N TYR A 189 1.52 11.74 -3.15
CA TYR A 189 0.22 12.21 -2.65
C TYR A 189 0.19 13.72 -2.42
N SER A 190 1.31 14.41 -2.64
CA SER A 190 1.36 15.86 -2.53
C SER A 190 0.52 16.49 -3.65
N SER A 191 -0.67 16.92 -3.25
CA SER A 191 -1.48 17.83 -4.06
C SER A 191 -1.72 19.09 -3.25
N THR A 192 -1.85 20.23 -3.93
CA THR A 192 -2.26 21.50 -3.30
C THR A 192 -3.59 21.36 -2.57
N GLU A 193 -4.40 20.37 -2.95
CA GLU A 193 -5.67 20.08 -2.31
C GLU A 193 -5.50 19.27 -1.02
N HIS A 194 -4.49 18.41 -0.90
CA HIS A 194 -4.38 17.45 0.20
C HIS A 194 -3.04 17.59 0.95
N PRO A 195 -2.88 18.63 1.80
CA PRO A 195 -1.61 18.92 2.47
C PRO A 195 -1.26 17.91 3.58
N LYS A 196 -2.23 17.10 4.03
CA LYS A 196 -2.04 16.07 5.05
C LYS A 196 -2.69 14.78 4.57
N VAL A 197 -1.84 13.83 4.22
CA VAL A 197 -2.24 12.50 3.76
C VAL A 197 -1.69 11.47 4.73
N LYS A 198 -2.54 10.53 5.12
CA LYS A 198 -2.14 9.39 5.94
C LYS A 198 -2.48 8.10 5.20
N VAL A 199 -1.61 7.10 5.29
CA VAL A 199 -2.02 5.72 5.05
C VAL A 199 -2.43 5.16 6.39
N SER A 200 -3.62 4.58 6.47
CA SER A 200 -4.19 4.11 7.72
C SER A 200 -4.59 2.63 7.63
N ALA A 201 -4.59 1.98 8.79
CA ALA A 201 -4.93 0.57 8.97
C ALA A 201 -5.49 0.34 10.36
N ASP A 202 -6.42 -0.60 10.49
CA ASP A 202 -6.87 -1.07 11.80
C ASP A 202 -6.22 -2.42 12.11
N ALA A 203 -5.80 -2.59 13.37
CA ALA A 203 -5.18 -3.81 13.85
C ALA A 203 -5.83 -4.25 15.15
N LYS A 204 -6.24 -5.51 15.22
CA LYS A 204 -6.67 -6.16 16.46
C LYS A 204 -5.58 -7.11 16.88
N SER A 205 -4.92 -6.87 18.01
CA SER A 205 -3.81 -7.70 18.49
C SER A 205 -3.51 -7.42 19.96
N ARG A 206 -3.30 -8.46 20.77
CA ARG A 206 -2.85 -8.32 22.16
C ARG A 206 -1.42 -7.78 22.28
N ILE A 207 -0.51 -8.16 21.38
CA ILE A 207 0.88 -7.68 21.49
C ILE A 207 0.95 -6.16 21.31
N LEU A 208 0.10 -5.59 20.43
CA LEU A 208 0.05 -4.16 20.23
C LEU A 208 -0.42 -3.42 21.50
N GLU A 209 -1.27 -4.06 22.32
CA GLU A 209 -1.68 -3.54 23.61
C GLU A 209 -0.55 -3.53 24.64
N GLU A 210 0.27 -4.57 24.64
CA GLU A 210 1.43 -4.66 25.52
C GLU A 210 2.52 -3.66 25.12
N VAL A 211 2.76 -3.49 23.81
CA VAL A 211 3.89 -2.73 23.27
C VAL A 211 3.58 -1.24 23.08
N PHE A 212 2.31 -0.89 22.80
CA PHE A 212 1.89 0.47 22.39
C PHE A 212 0.77 1.06 23.27
N ARG A 213 0.74 0.64 24.55
CA ARG A 213 -0.29 0.88 25.57
C ARG A 213 -0.83 2.33 25.65
N ASP A 214 0.05 3.32 25.51
CA ASP A 214 -0.22 4.76 25.77
C ASP A 214 -0.05 5.68 24.55
N GLN A 215 -0.37 5.20 23.36
CA GLN A 215 -0.15 5.88 22.08
C GLN A 215 1.34 5.97 21.72
N LEU A 216 1.69 5.43 20.55
CA LEU A 216 3.04 5.53 20.00
C LEU A 216 3.05 6.59 18.91
N ARG A 217 4.10 7.41 18.89
CA ARG A 217 4.41 8.27 17.74
C ARG A 217 5.90 8.15 17.43
N VAL A 218 6.26 7.49 16.34
CA VAL A 218 7.66 7.15 16.01
C VAL A 218 7.91 7.25 14.50
N PRO A 219 9.05 7.80 14.06
CA PRO A 219 9.46 7.72 12.66
C PRO A 219 9.78 6.27 12.30
N VAL A 220 9.29 5.81 11.15
CA VAL A 220 9.47 4.44 10.68
C VAL A 220 9.89 4.45 9.22
N ARG A 221 10.70 3.45 8.83
CA ARG A 221 10.87 3.12 7.42
C ARG A 221 9.57 2.53 6.91
N PHE A 222 9.03 3.06 5.82
CA PHE A 222 7.75 2.63 5.27
C PHE A 222 7.81 2.62 3.75
N GLY A 223 7.72 1.43 3.17
CA GLY A 223 8.02 1.21 1.74
C GLY A 223 9.51 0.92 1.49
N GLY A 224 9.88 0.89 0.21
CA GLY A 224 11.25 0.68 -0.29
C GLY A 224 12.08 1.97 -0.34
N GLU A 225 13.25 1.93 -0.99
CA GLU A 225 14.10 3.11 -1.29
C GLU A 225 14.37 4.06 -0.11
N GLY A 226 14.44 3.52 1.11
CA GLY A 226 14.71 4.28 2.32
C GLY A 226 13.67 5.35 2.65
N ARG A 227 12.41 5.20 2.22
CA ARG A 227 11.34 6.17 2.50
C ARG A 227 10.87 6.07 3.95
N PHE A 228 10.48 7.21 4.52
CA PHE A 228 10.05 7.31 5.90
C PHE A 228 8.63 7.84 6.02
N SER A 229 7.99 7.48 7.12
CA SER A 229 6.71 8.05 7.54
C SER A 229 6.70 8.21 9.06
N LEU A 230 5.76 9.00 9.57
CA LEU A 230 5.52 9.08 11.01
C LEU A 230 4.35 8.18 11.37
N LEU A 231 4.65 7.04 12.01
CA LEU A 231 3.63 6.13 12.50
C LEU A 231 3.05 6.66 13.82
N THR A 232 1.73 6.77 13.86
CA THR A 232 0.96 6.98 15.08
C THR A 232 0.10 5.75 15.34
N VAL A 233 0.25 5.15 16.52
CA VAL A 233 -0.59 4.03 16.98
C VAL A 233 -1.49 4.57 18.07
N SER A 234 -2.81 4.48 17.87
CA SER A 234 -3.81 4.95 18.84
C SER A 234 -4.89 3.89 19.04
N ARG A 235 -5.62 3.95 20.15
CA ARG A 235 -6.78 3.08 20.35
C ARG A 235 -7.86 3.46 19.34
N GLY A 236 -8.34 2.48 18.58
CA GLY A 236 -9.45 2.66 17.66
C GLY A 236 -10.78 2.79 18.42
N ILE A 237 -11.75 3.45 17.80
CA ILE A 237 -13.13 3.47 18.27
C ILE A 237 -13.77 2.17 17.78
N SER A 238 -14.27 1.35 18.72
CA SER A 238 -14.97 0.09 18.42
C SER A 238 -16.37 0.32 17.87
#